data_AF-A0A078JNH4-F1
#
_entry.id   AF-A0A078JNH4-F1
#
_cell.length_a   1.000
_cell.length_b   1.000
_cell.length_c   1.000
_cell.angle_alpha   90.00
_cell.angle_beta   90.00
_cell.angle_gamma   90.00
#
_symmetry.space_group_name_H-M   'P 1'
#
loop_
_entity.id
_entity.type
_entity.pdbx_description
1 polymer ?
#
loop_
_entity_poly.entity_id
_entity_poly.type
_entity_poly.pdbx_seq_one_letter_code
_entity_poly.pdbx_strand_id
1 'polypeptide(L)'
;MEKSSTLLVYYGKGTPAVAKEIKEALKGNDVEAKVDAMKKAVMLLLNGETIPQLFITIIRYVLPSEDHTIQKLLLLYLELIEKTDSRGKVLPEMILICQILRNNLQHPNEYIRGVTLRFLCRLKETEIVKPLTPSVLQNLEHRHPFVRRNAILAIMSIYKLPNGDQLFVDAPEMIEKALSTEQDPSAKRNAFLMLFTCAEERAVNYLLSSVGKVSDWNESLQMVVLELIRSVCKTKPTEKGKYIKIIISLLSATSSAVIYECAGTLVSLSSAPTAIRAAANTYCLLLLSQSDNNVKLILLDRLSELKSLHRDIMVELIIDVLRALSVCSV
;
A
#
# COMPACT_ATOMS: atom_id res chain seq x y z
N MET A 1 24.86 4.76 8.03
CA MET A 1 24.21 3.85 8.99
C MET A 1 23.16 4.63 9.75
N GLU A 2 21.92 4.63 9.23
CA GLU A 2 20.79 5.25 9.93
C GLU A 2 20.51 4.45 11.20
N LYS A 3 20.66 5.11 12.36
CA LYS A 3 20.20 4.52 13.62
C LYS A 3 18.68 4.53 13.57
N SER A 4 18.09 3.35 13.45
CA SER A 4 16.68 3.13 13.71
C SER A 4 16.32 3.72 15.07
N SER A 5 15.58 4.83 15.06
CA SER A 5 15.04 5.45 16.26
C SER A 5 13.91 4.58 16.79
N THR A 6 14.25 3.50 17.50
CA THR A 6 13.27 2.73 18.25
C THR A 6 12.85 3.57 19.46
N LEU A 7 11.67 4.18 19.38
CA LEU A 7 11.04 4.78 20.55
C LEU A 7 10.58 3.63 21.46
N LEU A 8 11.41 3.28 22.46
CA LEU A 8 11.01 2.42 23.57
C LEU A 8 10.02 3.21 24.43
N VAL A 9 8.73 3.05 24.15
CA VAL A 9 7.68 3.50 25.06
C VAL A 9 7.67 2.54 26.24
N TYR A 10 8.46 2.86 27.28
CA TYR A 10 8.47 2.09 28.53
C TYR A 10 7.11 2.25 29.21
N TYR A 11 6.26 1.24 29.07
CA TYR A 11 5.05 1.07 29.86
C TYR A 11 5.37 0.06 30.96
N GLY A 12 4.97 0.35 32.21
CA GLY A 12 5.20 -0.57 33.32
C GLY A 12 4.65 -1.96 32.99
N LYS A 13 5.38 -3.02 33.37
CA LYS A 13 4.96 -4.42 33.17
C LYS A 13 3.49 -4.59 33.52
N GLY A 14 2.75 -5.34 32.71
CA GLY A 14 1.35 -5.69 32.91
C GLY A 14 1.20 -6.53 34.17
N THR A 15 1.06 -5.85 35.30
CA THR A 15 0.77 -6.50 36.57
C THR A 15 -0.66 -7.03 36.54
N PRO A 16 -0.98 -8.08 37.31
CA PRO A 16 -2.36 -8.54 37.49
C PRO A 16 -3.33 -7.43 37.93
N ALA A 17 -2.81 -6.41 38.62
CA ALA A 17 -3.56 -5.22 39.02
C ALA A 17 -4.01 -4.38 37.80
N VAL A 18 -3.10 -4.13 36.85
CA VAL A 18 -3.41 -3.40 35.60
C VAL A 18 -4.44 -4.15 34.77
N ALA A 19 -4.32 -5.48 34.65
CA ALA A 19 -5.30 -6.30 33.95
C ALA A 19 -6.70 -6.21 34.60
N LYS A 20 -6.76 -6.15 35.94
CA LYS A 20 -8.01 -5.99 36.68
C LYS A 20 -8.61 -4.59 36.49
N GLU A 21 -7.79 -3.55 36.56
CA GLU A 21 -8.21 -2.15 36.32
C GLU A 21 -8.82 -1.98 34.93
N ILE A 22 -8.15 -2.49 33.89
CA ILE A 22 -8.66 -2.45 32.51
C ILE A 22 -10.02 -3.15 32.44
N LYS A 23 -10.16 -4.34 33.02
CA LYS A 23 -11.45 -5.04 33.00
C LYS A 23 -12.59 -4.26 33.65
N GLU A 24 -12.35 -3.67 34.81
CA GLU A 24 -13.40 -2.90 35.50
C GLU A 24 -13.77 -1.64 34.73
N ALA A 25 -12.79 -0.93 34.16
CA ALA A 25 -13.04 0.23 33.29
C ALA A 25 -13.86 -0.16 32.04
N LEU A 26 -13.54 -1.30 31.41
CA LEU A 26 -14.28 -1.78 30.24
C LEU A 26 -15.73 -2.19 30.55
N LYS A 27 -16.02 -2.68 31.76
CA LYS A 27 -17.38 -3.04 32.21
C LYS A 27 -18.24 -1.82 32.53
N GLY A 28 -17.62 -0.68 32.86
CA GLY A 28 -18.32 0.56 33.14
C GLY A 28 -19.11 1.08 31.94
N ASN A 29 -19.85 2.17 32.13
CA ASN A 29 -20.57 2.85 31.04
C ASN A 29 -19.86 4.12 30.55
N ASP A 30 -18.80 4.54 31.24
CA ASP A 30 -18.05 5.73 30.85
C ASP A 30 -17.22 5.49 29.58
N VAL A 31 -17.46 6.30 28.56
CA VAL A 31 -16.82 6.18 27.24
C VAL A 31 -15.35 6.57 27.33
N GLU A 32 -15.00 7.62 28.08
CA GLU A 32 -13.60 8.07 28.19
C GLU A 32 -12.75 7.02 28.92
N ALA A 33 -13.24 6.48 30.05
CA ALA A 33 -12.57 5.37 30.73
C ALA A 33 -12.41 4.14 29.82
N LYS A 34 -13.41 3.80 28.99
CA LYS A 34 -13.29 2.69 28.03
C LYS A 34 -12.23 2.96 26.97
N VAL A 35 -12.17 4.18 26.44
CA VAL A 35 -11.17 4.59 25.46
C VAL A 35 -9.76 4.44 26.04
N ASP A 36 -9.54 4.92 27.26
CA ASP A 36 -8.24 4.81 27.90
C ASP A 36 -7.89 3.36 28.28
N ALA A 37 -8.86 2.57 28.74
CA ALA A 37 -8.68 1.14 28.99
C ALA A 37 -8.32 0.37 27.70
N MET A 38 -8.96 0.70 26.57
CA MET A 38 -8.63 0.11 25.27
C MET A 38 -7.24 0.51 24.77
N LYS A 39 -6.83 1.77 24.94
CA LYS A 39 -5.45 2.21 24.65
C LYS A 39 -4.44 1.42 25.47
N LYS A 40 -4.68 1.27 26.78
CA LYS A 40 -3.84 0.46 27.69
C LYS A 40 -3.75 -0.98 27.21
N ALA A 41 -4.87 -1.61 26.86
CA ALA A 41 -4.89 -2.98 26.35
C ALA A 41 -4.06 -3.14 25.06
N VAL A 42 -4.20 -2.22 24.10
CA VAL A 42 -3.42 -2.23 22.84
C VAL A 42 -1.93 -2.03 23.13
N MET A 43 -1.55 -1.13 24.03
CA MET A 43 -0.15 -0.90 24.40
C MET A 43 0.49 -2.14 25.04
N LEU A 44 -0.22 -2.84 25.92
CA LEU A 44 0.29 -4.07 26.53
C LEU A 44 0.55 -5.16 25.47
N LEU A 45 -0.37 -5.32 24.52
CA LEU A 45 -0.17 -6.25 23.40
C LEU A 45 1.03 -5.87 22.52
N LEU A 46 1.21 -4.58 22.22
CA LEU A 46 2.37 -4.10 21.45
C LEU A 46 3.70 -4.35 22.17
N ASN A 47 3.70 -4.36 23.50
CA ASN A 47 4.86 -4.70 24.33
C ASN A 47 5.08 -6.22 24.46
N GLY A 48 4.27 -7.05 23.79
CA GLY A 48 4.37 -8.50 23.81
C GLY A 48 3.68 -9.17 25.00
N GLU A 49 2.93 -8.42 25.80
CA GLU A 49 2.19 -8.96 26.94
C GLU A 49 0.76 -9.32 26.53
N THR A 50 0.41 -10.60 26.64
CA THR A 50 -0.93 -11.08 26.34
C THR A 50 -1.77 -11.18 27.61
N ILE A 51 -3.02 -10.70 27.53
CA ILE A 51 -4.00 -10.84 28.62
C ILE A 51 -5.25 -11.51 28.03
N PRO A 52 -5.25 -12.85 27.86
CA PRO A 52 -6.36 -13.57 27.22
C PRO A 52 -7.72 -13.30 27.87
N GLN A 53 -7.73 -13.06 29.18
CA GLN A 53 -8.94 -12.78 29.94
C GLN A 53 -9.63 -11.44 29.55
N LEU A 54 -8.93 -10.53 28.86
CA LEU A 54 -9.55 -9.31 28.32
C LEU A 54 -10.46 -9.59 27.14
N PHE A 55 -10.18 -10.63 26.36
CA PHE A 55 -10.89 -10.89 25.11
C PHE A 55 -12.41 -11.03 25.31
N ILE A 56 -12.83 -11.85 26.27
CA ILE A 56 -14.26 -12.01 26.62
C ILE A 56 -14.88 -10.71 27.14
N THR A 57 -14.11 -9.91 27.89
CA THR A 57 -14.58 -8.61 28.40
C THR A 57 -14.80 -7.63 27.26
N ILE A 58 -13.87 -7.60 26.29
CA ILE A 58 -13.96 -6.75 25.10
C ILE A 58 -15.15 -7.16 24.23
N ILE A 59 -15.35 -8.45 23.99
CA ILE A 59 -16.51 -8.95 23.23
C ILE A 59 -17.82 -8.53 23.90
N ARG A 60 -17.91 -8.58 25.23
CA ARG A 60 -19.15 -8.28 25.93
C ARG A 60 -19.46 -6.79 26.06
N TYR A 61 -18.44 -5.96 26.32
CA TYR A 61 -18.66 -4.57 26.76
C TYR A 61 -18.10 -3.49 25.81
N VAL A 62 -17.27 -3.88 24.83
CA VAL A 62 -16.63 -2.97 23.87
C VAL A 62 -17.17 -3.18 22.47
N LEU A 63 -17.30 -4.44 22.04
CA LEU A 63 -17.85 -4.81 20.74
C LEU A 63 -19.21 -4.15 20.40
N PRO A 64 -20.19 -4.04 21.32
CA PRO A 64 -21.48 -3.40 21.02
C PRO A 64 -21.45 -1.85 21.07
N SER A 65 -20.30 -1.23 21.36
CA SER A 65 -20.21 0.23 21.47
C SER A 65 -20.39 0.91 20.10
N GLU A 66 -21.20 1.96 20.04
CA GLU A 66 -21.37 2.77 18.82
C GLU A 66 -20.31 3.88 18.69
N ASP A 67 -19.48 4.09 19.72
CA ASP A 67 -18.46 5.13 19.70
C ASP A 67 -17.36 4.82 18.66
N HIS A 68 -17.10 5.78 17.77
CA HIS A 68 -16.16 5.60 16.67
C HIS A 68 -14.71 5.41 17.14
N THR A 69 -14.32 6.03 18.26
CA THR A 69 -12.97 5.91 18.82
C THR A 69 -12.77 4.51 19.39
N ILE A 70 -13.76 4.02 20.14
CA ILE A 70 -13.78 2.66 20.67
C ILE A 70 -13.75 1.63 19.54
N GLN A 71 -14.58 1.78 18.49
CA GLN A 71 -14.58 0.89 17.33
C GLN A 71 -13.21 0.85 16.63
N LYS A 72 -12.55 2.00 16.49
CA LYS A 72 -11.20 2.06 15.91
C LYS A 72 -10.17 1.33 16.78
N LEU A 73 -10.20 1.55 18.10
CA LEU A 73 -9.31 0.86 19.05
C LEU A 73 -9.58 -0.64 19.10
N LEU A 74 -10.85 -1.05 18.97
CA LEU A 74 -11.24 -2.45 18.86
C LEU A 74 -10.60 -3.10 17.64
N LEU A 75 -10.65 -2.48 16.47
CA LEU A 75 -10.01 -3.03 15.26
C LEU A 75 -8.48 -3.16 15.42
N LEU A 76 -7.83 -2.19 16.08
CA LEU A 76 -6.39 -2.29 16.41
C LEU A 76 -6.10 -3.44 17.38
N TYR A 77 -6.93 -3.59 18.42
CA TYR A 77 -6.82 -4.72 19.34
C TYR A 77 -6.98 -6.05 18.61
N LEU A 78 -8.01 -6.17 17.76
CA LEU A 78 -8.28 -7.37 16.97
C LEU A 78 -7.14 -7.72 15.99
N GLU A 79 -6.42 -6.72 15.49
CA GLU A 79 -5.27 -6.94 14.62
C GLU A 79 -4.14 -7.68 15.36
N LEU A 80 -3.92 -7.33 16.63
CA LEU A 80 -2.79 -7.80 17.45
C LEU A 80 -3.00 -9.17 18.10
N ILE A 81 -4.26 -9.56 18.37
CA ILE A 81 -4.52 -10.85 19.04
C ILE A 81 -4.37 -12.05 18.10
N GLU A 82 -4.06 -13.19 18.70
CA GLU A 82 -4.22 -14.50 18.07
C GLU A 82 -5.71 -14.80 17.89
N LYS A 83 -6.09 -15.22 16.67
CA LYS A 83 -7.49 -15.49 16.29
C LYS A 83 -7.78 -16.98 16.17
N THR A 84 -6.77 -17.81 16.39
CA THR A 84 -6.83 -19.26 16.35
C THR A 84 -6.46 -19.84 17.71
N ASP A 85 -6.97 -21.04 17.99
CA ASP A 85 -6.53 -21.83 19.12
C ASP A 85 -5.17 -22.48 18.86
N SER A 86 -4.66 -23.21 19.86
CA SER A 86 -3.41 -23.99 19.76
C SER A 86 -3.37 -25.04 18.64
N ARG A 87 -4.53 -25.39 18.06
CA ARG A 87 -4.66 -26.36 16.95
C ARG A 87 -4.80 -25.66 15.60
N GLY A 88 -4.75 -24.33 15.56
CA GLY A 88 -4.92 -23.52 14.34
C GLY A 88 -6.38 -23.33 13.92
N LYS A 89 -7.36 -23.70 14.76
CA LYS A 89 -8.78 -23.50 14.47
C LYS A 89 -9.21 -22.11 14.93
N VAL A 90 -10.03 -21.42 14.13
CA VAL A 90 -10.55 -20.10 14.49
C VAL A 90 -11.37 -20.15 15.79
N LEU A 91 -11.14 -19.17 16.66
CA LEU A 91 -11.85 -19.05 17.95
C LEU A 91 -13.37 -18.85 17.71
N PRO A 92 -14.26 -19.54 18.45
CA PRO A 92 -15.71 -19.42 18.29
C PRO A 92 -16.23 -17.97 18.41
N GLU A 93 -15.57 -17.18 19.25
CA GLU A 93 -15.85 -15.76 19.45
C GLU A 93 -15.69 -14.92 18.19
N MET A 94 -14.86 -15.37 17.23
CA MET A 94 -14.69 -14.68 15.94
C MET A 94 -15.99 -14.64 15.14
N ILE A 95 -16.96 -15.53 15.40
CA ILE A 95 -18.29 -15.48 14.77
C ILE A 95 -18.99 -14.14 15.09
N LEU A 96 -18.94 -13.69 16.34
CA LEU A 96 -19.53 -12.41 16.75
C LEU A 96 -18.79 -11.24 16.11
N ILE A 97 -17.45 -11.32 16.04
CA ILE A 97 -16.62 -10.31 15.40
C ILE A 97 -16.95 -10.23 13.90
N CYS A 98 -17.10 -11.36 13.20
CA CYS A 98 -17.52 -11.40 11.80
C CYS A 98 -18.86 -10.66 11.59
N GLN A 99 -19.84 -10.88 12.48
CA GLN A 99 -21.12 -10.19 12.38
C GLN A 99 -20.97 -8.66 12.47
N ILE A 100 -20.13 -8.19 13.40
CA ILE A 100 -19.87 -6.75 13.57
C ILE A 100 -19.08 -6.17 12.40
N LEU A 101 -18.05 -6.89 11.92
CA LEU A 101 -17.30 -6.48 10.72
C LEU A 101 -18.25 -6.36 9.51
N ARG A 102 -19.16 -7.32 9.34
CA ARG A 102 -20.17 -7.28 8.27
C ARG A 102 -21.09 -6.06 8.40
N ASN A 103 -21.56 -5.75 9.60
CA ASN A 103 -22.37 -4.55 9.87
C ASN A 103 -21.57 -3.28 9.57
N ASN A 104 -20.31 -3.21 9.98
CA ASN A 104 -19.42 -2.07 9.73
C ASN A 104 -19.16 -1.85 8.23
N LEU A 105 -19.04 -2.92 7.44
CA LEU A 105 -18.92 -2.84 5.97
C LEU A 105 -20.18 -2.30 5.28
N GLN A 106 -21.33 -2.33 5.96
CA GLN A 106 -22.62 -1.83 5.47
C GLN A 106 -23.05 -0.54 6.20
N HIS A 107 -22.22 -0.02 7.10
CA HIS A 107 -22.55 1.13 7.93
C HIS A 107 -22.77 2.41 7.09
N PRO A 108 -23.71 3.31 7.43
CA PRO A 108 -23.94 4.53 6.66
C PRO A 108 -22.71 5.45 6.57
N ASN A 109 -21.87 5.45 7.60
CA ASN A 109 -20.62 6.21 7.67
C ASN A 109 -19.49 5.56 6.83
N GLU A 110 -19.01 6.29 5.82
CA GLU A 110 -17.92 5.88 4.92
C GLU A 110 -16.58 5.64 5.63
N TYR A 111 -16.33 6.34 6.74
CA TYR A 111 -15.10 6.19 7.53
C TYR A 111 -15.08 4.84 8.25
N ILE A 112 -16.21 4.40 8.83
CA ILE A 112 -16.32 3.08 9.46
C ILE A 112 -16.11 1.98 8.43
N ARG A 113 -16.74 2.09 7.25
CA ARG A 113 -16.52 1.16 6.14
C ARG A 113 -15.03 1.11 5.76
N GLY A 114 -14.41 2.27 5.52
CA GLY A 114 -13.02 2.31 5.07
C GLY A 114 -12.00 1.85 6.12
N VAL A 115 -12.19 2.16 7.40
CA VAL A 115 -11.32 1.64 8.48
C VAL A 115 -11.46 0.12 8.58
N THR A 116 -12.68 -0.40 8.47
CA THR A 116 -12.95 -1.85 8.48
C THR A 116 -12.30 -2.54 7.27
N LEU A 117 -12.42 -1.97 6.08
CA LEU A 117 -11.75 -2.48 4.87
C LEU A 117 -10.21 -2.48 5.01
N ARG A 118 -9.63 -1.45 5.65
CA ARG A 118 -8.18 -1.45 5.96
C ARG A 118 -7.80 -2.54 6.96
N PHE A 119 -8.63 -2.77 7.98
CA PHE A 119 -8.42 -3.86 8.92
C PHE A 119 -8.42 -5.22 8.21
N LEU A 120 -9.35 -5.44 7.27
CA LEU A 120 -9.39 -6.69 6.47
C LEU A 120 -8.14 -6.92 5.63
N CYS A 121 -7.39 -5.87 5.24
CA CYS A 121 -6.11 -6.02 4.54
C CYS A 121 -5.04 -6.74 5.38
N ARG A 122 -5.23 -6.81 6.71
CA ARG A 122 -4.26 -7.37 7.67
C ARG A 122 -4.71 -8.70 8.26
N LEU A 123 -5.92 -9.14 7.93
CA LEU A 123 -6.50 -10.40 8.40
C LEU A 123 -5.95 -11.55 7.56
N LYS A 124 -5.56 -12.66 8.21
CA LYS A 124 -4.92 -13.81 7.54
C LYS A 124 -5.82 -15.03 7.49
N GLU A 125 -6.80 -15.09 8.37
CA GLU A 125 -7.67 -16.23 8.59
C GLU A 125 -8.82 -16.20 7.57
N THR A 126 -8.70 -17.02 6.53
CA THR A 126 -9.66 -17.06 5.42
C THR A 126 -11.07 -17.46 5.86
N GLU A 127 -11.22 -18.28 6.91
CA GLU A 127 -12.52 -18.61 7.50
C GLU A 127 -13.27 -17.39 8.03
N ILE A 128 -12.55 -16.39 8.55
CA ILE A 128 -13.13 -15.14 9.07
C ILE A 128 -13.52 -14.22 7.91
N VAL A 129 -12.72 -14.20 6.85
CA VAL A 129 -12.94 -13.34 5.69
C VAL A 129 -14.07 -13.84 4.78
N LYS A 130 -14.18 -15.17 4.61
CA LYS A 130 -15.17 -15.82 3.74
C LYS A 130 -16.62 -15.29 3.90
N PRO A 131 -17.20 -15.15 5.11
CA PRO A 131 -18.54 -14.60 5.27
C PRO A 131 -18.67 -13.11 4.94
N LEU A 132 -17.54 -12.38 4.85
CA LEU A 132 -17.51 -10.93 4.59
C LEU A 132 -17.40 -10.59 3.10
N THR A 133 -16.98 -11.55 2.27
CA THR A 133 -16.75 -11.37 0.82
C THR A 133 -17.85 -10.59 0.11
N PRO A 134 -19.16 -10.91 0.24
CA PRO A 134 -20.21 -10.17 -0.48
C PRO A 134 -20.26 -8.70 -0.09
N SER A 135 -20.09 -8.40 1.21
CA SER A 135 -20.08 -7.02 1.70
C SER A 135 -18.81 -6.26 1.28
N VAL A 136 -17.67 -6.95 1.15
CA VAL A 136 -16.44 -6.34 0.60
C VAL A 136 -16.65 -5.98 -0.87
N LEU A 137 -17.19 -6.89 -1.69
CA LEU A 137 -17.46 -6.65 -3.11
C LEU A 137 -18.44 -5.51 -3.34
N GLN A 138 -19.52 -5.44 -2.56
CA GLN A 138 -20.50 -4.35 -2.65
C GLN A 138 -19.87 -2.96 -2.46
N ASN A 139 -18.79 -2.86 -1.68
CA ASN A 139 -18.10 -1.59 -1.45
C ASN A 139 -17.28 -1.09 -2.65
N LEU A 140 -17.10 -1.90 -3.71
CA LEU A 140 -16.53 -1.45 -4.98
C LEU A 140 -17.41 -0.43 -5.70
N GLU A 141 -18.73 -0.52 -5.53
CA GLU A 141 -19.70 0.38 -6.19
C GLU A 141 -20.17 1.52 -5.27
N HIS A 142 -19.53 1.67 -4.10
CA HIS A 142 -19.93 2.70 -3.15
C HIS A 142 -19.72 4.11 -3.72
N ARG A 143 -20.66 5.04 -3.47
CA ARG A 143 -20.62 6.41 -3.99
C ARG A 143 -19.33 7.19 -3.66
N HIS A 144 -18.76 6.93 -2.48
CA HIS A 144 -17.60 7.68 -1.97
C HIS A 144 -16.27 7.00 -2.37
N PRO A 145 -15.34 7.72 -3.06
CA PRO A 145 -14.06 7.15 -3.51
C PRO A 145 -13.20 6.57 -2.39
N PHE A 146 -13.21 7.21 -1.21
CA PHE A 146 -12.56 6.69 0.00
C PHE A 146 -12.93 5.23 0.30
N VAL A 147 -14.18 4.81 0.10
CA VAL A 147 -14.61 3.44 0.36
C VAL A 147 -14.10 2.53 -0.76
N ARG A 148 -14.31 2.91 -2.02
CA ARG A 148 -13.88 2.12 -3.19
C ARG A 148 -12.37 1.85 -3.18
N ARG A 149 -11.54 2.86 -2.92
CA ARG A 149 -10.07 2.71 -2.87
C ARG A 149 -9.60 1.74 -1.78
N ASN A 150 -10.30 1.69 -0.63
CA ASN A 150 -9.99 0.75 0.45
C ASN A 150 -10.58 -0.65 0.14
N ALA A 151 -11.72 -0.74 -0.54
CA ALA A 151 -12.32 -2.00 -0.97
C ALA A 151 -11.41 -2.73 -1.95
N ILE A 152 -10.86 -2.01 -2.93
CA ILE A 152 -9.89 -2.54 -3.89
C ILE A 152 -8.65 -3.11 -3.18
N LEU A 153 -8.09 -2.39 -2.19
CA LEU A 153 -6.94 -2.87 -1.43
C LEU A 153 -7.27 -4.08 -0.55
N ALA A 154 -8.47 -4.12 0.04
CA ALA A 154 -8.94 -5.26 0.81
C ALA A 154 -9.05 -6.50 -0.09
N ILE A 155 -9.69 -6.37 -1.26
CA ILE A 155 -9.80 -7.44 -2.25
C ILE A 155 -8.41 -7.92 -2.68
N MET A 156 -7.50 -7.00 -3.03
CA MET A 156 -6.12 -7.36 -3.38
C MET A 156 -5.42 -8.15 -2.27
N SER A 157 -5.56 -7.71 -1.02
CA SER A 157 -4.89 -8.34 0.12
C SER A 157 -5.45 -9.72 0.42
N ILE A 158 -6.78 -9.87 0.35
CA ILE A 158 -7.46 -11.15 0.56
C ILE A 158 -7.16 -12.12 -0.58
N TYR A 159 -7.15 -11.66 -1.83
CA TYR A 159 -6.87 -12.49 -3.00
C TYR A 159 -5.47 -13.14 -2.92
N LYS A 160 -4.52 -12.50 -2.25
CA LYS A 160 -3.15 -13.02 -2.01
C LYS A 160 -3.06 -14.04 -0.88
N LEU A 161 -4.10 -14.22 -0.08
CA LEU A 161 -4.12 -15.25 0.97
C LEU A 161 -4.19 -16.65 0.34
N PRO A 162 -3.78 -17.71 1.07
CA PRO A 162 -3.97 -19.08 0.61
C PRO A 162 -5.45 -19.38 0.32
N ASN A 163 -5.77 -19.81 -0.91
CA ASN A 163 -7.15 -19.99 -1.41
C ASN A 163 -8.00 -18.70 -1.47
N GLY A 164 -7.37 -17.52 -1.43
CA GLY A 164 -8.04 -16.23 -1.52
C GLY A 164 -8.65 -15.95 -2.90
N ASP A 165 -8.05 -16.52 -3.94
CA ASP A 165 -8.55 -16.55 -5.32
C ASP A 165 -9.92 -17.25 -5.42
N GLN A 166 -10.12 -18.33 -4.67
CA GLN A 166 -11.41 -19.04 -4.61
C GLN A 166 -12.50 -18.24 -3.89
N LEU A 167 -12.12 -17.36 -2.96
CA LEU A 167 -13.07 -16.46 -2.29
C LEU A 167 -13.54 -15.33 -3.20
N PHE A 168 -12.73 -14.95 -4.19
CA PHE A 168 -12.90 -13.78 -5.03
C PHE A 168 -12.69 -14.14 -6.52
N VAL A 169 -13.36 -15.19 -6.99
CA VAL A 169 -13.16 -15.76 -8.34
C VAL A 169 -13.23 -14.70 -9.44
N ASP A 170 -14.26 -13.86 -9.40
CA ASP A 170 -14.52 -12.85 -10.43
C ASP A 170 -13.86 -11.49 -10.12
N ALA A 171 -13.06 -11.39 -9.05
CA ALA A 171 -12.49 -10.10 -8.65
C ALA A 171 -11.60 -9.44 -9.72
N PRO A 172 -10.72 -10.16 -10.44
CA PRO A 172 -9.94 -9.52 -11.52
C PRO A 172 -10.81 -8.84 -12.58
N GLU A 173 -11.92 -9.46 -12.97
CA GLU A 173 -12.84 -8.88 -13.96
C GLU A 173 -13.61 -7.67 -13.39
N MET A 174 -14.09 -7.78 -12.15
CA MET A 174 -14.76 -6.66 -11.47
C MET A 174 -13.83 -5.45 -11.30
N ILE A 175 -12.57 -5.68 -10.96
CA ILE A 175 -11.57 -4.62 -10.78
C ILE A 175 -11.20 -3.99 -12.12
N GLU A 176 -11.10 -4.76 -13.20
CA GLU A 176 -10.88 -4.23 -14.55
C GLU A 176 -12.04 -3.33 -15.02
N LYS A 177 -13.29 -3.76 -14.76
CA LYS A 177 -14.48 -2.94 -15.02
C LYS A 177 -14.47 -1.67 -14.17
N ALA A 178 -14.13 -1.76 -12.89
CA ALA A 178 -14.03 -0.61 -12.00
C ALA A 178 -12.92 0.36 -12.45
N LEU A 179 -11.75 -0.15 -12.85
CA LEU A 179 -10.64 0.66 -13.35
C LEU A 179 -11.01 1.49 -14.58
N SER A 180 -11.86 0.93 -15.45
CA SER A 180 -12.29 1.58 -16.70
C SER A 180 -13.24 2.76 -16.46
N THR A 181 -14.02 2.74 -15.37
CA THR A 181 -15.04 3.77 -15.07
C THR A 181 -14.64 4.72 -13.94
N GLU A 182 -13.69 4.31 -13.08
CA GLU A 182 -13.26 5.08 -11.92
C GLU A 182 -12.67 6.44 -12.32
N GLN A 183 -12.90 7.46 -11.52
CA GLN A 183 -12.39 8.82 -11.76
C GLN A 183 -11.40 9.25 -10.68
N ASP A 184 -11.50 8.69 -9.47
CA ASP A 184 -10.58 9.00 -8.39
C ASP A 184 -9.16 8.46 -8.68
N PRO A 185 -8.12 9.31 -8.68
CA PRO A 185 -6.75 8.90 -9.01
C PRO A 185 -6.19 7.81 -8.08
N SER A 186 -6.58 7.82 -6.80
CA SER A 186 -6.10 6.86 -5.81
C SER A 186 -6.77 5.50 -5.98
N ALA A 187 -8.08 5.47 -6.23
CA ALA A 187 -8.83 4.26 -6.54
C ALA A 187 -8.36 3.64 -7.87
N LYS A 188 -8.18 4.44 -8.93
CA LYS A 188 -7.58 4.00 -10.20
C LYS A 188 -6.21 3.34 -10.00
N ARG A 189 -5.32 4.01 -9.28
CA ARG A 189 -3.99 3.47 -8.94
C ARG A 189 -4.10 2.13 -8.22
N ASN A 190 -4.98 2.01 -7.23
CA ASN A 190 -5.15 0.77 -6.48
C ASN A 190 -5.75 -0.35 -7.32
N ALA A 191 -6.68 -0.04 -8.23
CA ALA A 191 -7.29 -1.02 -9.13
C ALA A 191 -6.24 -1.57 -10.10
N PHE A 192 -5.45 -0.68 -10.72
CA PHE A 192 -4.35 -1.10 -11.57
C PHE A 192 -3.30 -1.92 -10.81
N LEU A 193 -2.95 -1.52 -9.56
CA LEU A 193 -2.03 -2.29 -8.72
C LEU A 193 -2.58 -3.70 -8.38
N MET A 194 -3.88 -3.81 -8.11
CA MET A 194 -4.51 -5.12 -7.86
C MET A 194 -4.41 -6.00 -9.10
N LEU A 195 -4.76 -5.49 -10.28
CA LEU A 195 -4.61 -6.24 -11.52
C LEU A 195 -3.15 -6.60 -11.78
N PHE A 196 -2.21 -5.67 -11.61
CA PHE A 196 -0.79 -5.96 -11.76
C PHE A 196 -0.38 -7.12 -10.85
N THR A 197 -0.76 -7.08 -9.57
CA THR A 197 -0.25 -8.09 -8.64
C THR A 197 -0.97 -9.45 -8.74
N CYS A 198 -2.26 -9.45 -9.06
CA CYS A 198 -3.09 -10.65 -8.99
C CYS A 198 -3.50 -11.20 -10.37
N ALA A 199 -3.42 -10.40 -11.43
CA ALA A 199 -3.85 -10.74 -12.78
C ALA A 199 -3.02 -9.96 -13.84
N GLU A 200 -1.69 -10.18 -13.85
CA GLU A 200 -0.70 -9.38 -14.61
C GLU A 200 -1.10 -9.19 -16.09
N GLU A 201 -1.66 -10.21 -16.72
CA GLU A 201 -2.10 -10.15 -18.13
C GLU A 201 -3.18 -9.10 -18.37
N ARG A 202 -4.17 -8.98 -17.47
CA ARG A 202 -5.23 -7.94 -17.56
C ARG A 202 -4.64 -6.55 -17.38
N ALA A 203 -3.70 -6.37 -16.46
CA ALA A 203 -3.01 -5.10 -16.28
C ALA A 203 -2.19 -4.70 -17.52
N VAL A 204 -1.50 -5.65 -18.14
CA VAL A 204 -0.76 -5.43 -19.40
C VAL A 204 -1.72 -5.04 -20.52
N ASN A 205 -2.84 -5.74 -20.69
CA ASN A 205 -3.83 -5.43 -21.72
C ASN A 205 -4.42 -4.03 -21.53
N TYR A 206 -4.76 -3.67 -20.29
CA TYR A 206 -5.23 -2.32 -19.95
C TYR A 206 -4.18 -1.25 -20.32
N LEU A 207 -2.92 -1.43 -19.91
CA LEU A 207 -1.84 -0.51 -20.24
C LEU A 207 -1.66 -0.36 -21.75
N LEU A 208 -1.61 -1.48 -22.49
CA LEU A 208 -1.37 -1.48 -23.93
C LEU A 208 -2.53 -0.85 -24.72
N SER A 209 -3.77 -0.99 -24.25
CA SER A 209 -4.94 -0.31 -24.83
C SER A 209 -4.92 1.22 -24.67
N SER A 210 -4.17 1.73 -23.69
CA SER A 210 -4.19 3.14 -23.27
C SER A 210 -2.84 3.84 -23.40
N VAL A 211 -1.89 3.27 -24.16
CA VAL A 211 -0.50 3.77 -24.29
C VAL A 211 -0.42 5.27 -24.58
N GLY A 212 -1.26 5.77 -25.49
CA GLY A 212 -1.25 7.18 -25.90
C GLY A 212 -1.69 8.17 -24.81
N LYS A 213 -2.25 7.69 -23.69
CA LYS A 213 -2.75 8.52 -22.58
C LYS A 213 -1.91 8.39 -21.30
N VAL A 214 -0.89 7.54 -21.30
CA VAL A 214 -0.11 7.22 -20.08
C VAL A 214 0.59 8.47 -19.52
N SER A 215 1.04 9.39 -20.37
CA SER A 215 1.62 10.68 -19.97
C SER A 215 0.65 11.58 -19.20
N ASP A 216 -0.65 11.43 -19.45
CA ASP A 216 -1.71 12.27 -18.86
C ASP A 216 -2.24 11.66 -17.55
N TRP A 217 -1.82 10.44 -17.22
CA TRP A 217 -2.19 9.79 -15.98
C TRP A 217 -1.53 10.47 -14.78
N ASN A 218 -2.16 10.32 -13.61
CA ASN A 218 -1.59 10.83 -12.38
C ASN A 218 -0.28 10.13 -12.03
N GLU A 219 0.64 10.88 -11.41
CA GLU A 219 1.97 10.41 -10.99
C GLU A 219 1.93 9.03 -10.33
N SER A 220 1.07 8.82 -9.34
CA SER A 220 1.05 7.55 -8.61
C SER A 220 0.64 6.35 -9.47
N LEU A 221 -0.14 6.55 -10.53
CA LEU A 221 -0.48 5.50 -11.49
C LEU A 221 0.69 5.26 -12.46
N GLN A 222 1.35 6.32 -12.93
CA GLN A 222 2.57 6.22 -13.76
C GLN A 222 3.68 5.44 -13.04
N MET A 223 3.86 5.64 -11.73
CA MET A 223 4.82 4.88 -10.93
C MET A 223 4.53 3.38 -10.92
N VAL A 224 3.26 2.98 -10.75
CA VAL A 224 2.87 1.55 -10.81
C VAL A 224 3.03 0.99 -12.22
N VAL A 225 2.81 1.79 -13.27
CA VAL A 225 3.10 1.39 -14.65
C VAL A 225 4.57 1.08 -14.86
N LEU A 226 5.49 1.92 -14.35
CA LEU A 226 6.93 1.67 -14.45
C LEU A 226 7.32 0.38 -13.69
N GLU A 227 6.73 0.12 -12.53
CA GLU A 227 6.91 -1.14 -11.80
C GLU A 227 6.43 -2.36 -12.60
N LEU A 228 5.22 -2.31 -13.18
CA LEU A 228 4.69 -3.37 -14.03
C LEU A 228 5.61 -3.63 -15.22
N ILE A 229 6.06 -2.57 -15.92
CA ILE A 229 6.95 -2.69 -17.07
C ILE A 229 8.24 -3.42 -16.68
N ARG A 230 8.85 -3.08 -15.54
CA ARG A 230 10.04 -3.79 -15.04
C ARG A 230 9.76 -5.25 -14.73
N SER A 231 8.63 -5.56 -14.10
CA SER A 231 8.21 -6.94 -13.80
C SER A 231 8.09 -7.76 -15.08
N VAL A 232 7.30 -7.29 -16.03
CA VAL A 232 7.02 -7.97 -17.29
C VAL A 232 8.27 -8.10 -18.16
N CYS A 233 9.14 -7.09 -18.20
CA CYS A 233 10.36 -7.17 -19.00
C CYS A 233 11.41 -8.13 -18.41
N LYS A 234 11.34 -8.47 -17.12
CA LYS A 234 12.15 -9.53 -16.50
C LYS A 234 11.65 -10.92 -16.89
N THR A 235 10.33 -11.11 -16.95
CA THR A 235 9.72 -12.41 -17.28
C THR A 235 9.64 -12.67 -18.78
N LYS A 236 9.41 -11.63 -19.60
CA LYS A 236 9.23 -11.70 -21.06
C LYS A 236 10.15 -10.71 -21.80
N PRO A 237 11.45 -10.99 -21.94
CA PRO A 237 12.42 -10.06 -22.54
C PRO A 237 12.18 -9.72 -24.02
N THR A 238 11.50 -10.58 -24.77
CA THR A 238 11.19 -10.37 -26.20
C THR A 238 10.26 -9.19 -26.44
N GLU A 239 9.44 -8.87 -25.44
CA GLU A 239 8.40 -7.84 -25.54
C GLU A 239 8.89 -6.44 -25.12
N LYS A 240 10.19 -6.26 -24.81
CA LYS A 240 10.74 -4.98 -24.30
C LYS A 240 10.49 -3.79 -25.22
N GLY A 241 10.51 -3.99 -26.54
CA GLY A 241 10.46 -2.90 -27.52
C GLY A 241 9.22 -2.02 -27.42
N LYS A 242 8.03 -2.59 -27.13
CA LYS A 242 6.79 -1.81 -26.98
C LYS A 242 6.78 -1.00 -25.68
N TYR A 243 7.38 -1.50 -24.61
CA TYR A 243 7.44 -0.79 -23.32
C TYR A 243 8.48 0.33 -23.30
N ILE A 244 9.58 0.20 -24.03
CA ILE A 244 10.58 1.27 -24.16
C ILE A 244 9.96 2.54 -24.74
N LYS A 245 9.02 2.43 -25.68
CA LYS A 245 8.30 3.60 -26.23
C LYS A 245 7.48 4.32 -25.15
N ILE A 246 6.83 3.57 -24.27
CA ILE A 246 6.07 4.12 -23.13
C ILE A 246 7.01 4.85 -22.18
N ILE A 247 8.14 4.23 -21.82
CA ILE A 247 9.16 4.83 -20.95
C ILE A 247 9.67 6.15 -21.57
N ILE A 248 10.06 6.15 -22.85
CA ILE A 248 10.54 7.37 -23.52
C ILE A 248 9.49 8.50 -23.46
N SER A 249 8.21 8.18 -23.64
CA SER A 249 7.13 9.18 -23.51
C SER A 249 6.99 9.77 -22.10
N LEU A 250 7.35 9.00 -21.07
CA LEU A 250 7.31 9.42 -19.67
C LEU A 250 8.54 10.25 -19.24
N LEU A 251 9.61 10.30 -20.05
CA LEU A 251 10.74 11.19 -19.77
C LEU A 251 10.37 12.67 -19.85
N SER A 252 9.28 13.00 -20.57
CA SER A 252 8.70 14.35 -20.65
C SER A 252 7.50 14.55 -19.70
N ALA A 253 7.32 13.68 -18.70
CA ALA A 253 6.28 13.87 -17.68
C ALA A 253 6.55 15.15 -16.86
N THR A 254 5.54 15.64 -16.13
CA THR A 254 5.68 16.84 -15.30
C THR A 254 6.31 16.55 -13.93
N SER A 255 6.14 15.34 -13.41
CA SER A 255 6.64 14.96 -12.08
C SER A 255 8.10 14.54 -12.13
N SER A 256 8.95 15.21 -11.35
CA SER A 256 10.37 14.87 -11.19
C SER A 256 10.59 13.44 -10.70
N ALA A 257 9.69 12.91 -9.86
CA ALA A 257 9.77 11.53 -9.36
C ALA A 257 9.55 10.52 -10.48
N VAL A 258 8.54 10.74 -11.33
CA VAL A 258 8.26 9.90 -12.50
C VAL A 258 9.41 9.94 -13.49
N ILE A 259 9.92 11.14 -13.79
CA ILE A 259 11.03 11.34 -14.72
C ILE A 259 12.29 10.61 -14.22
N TYR A 260 12.61 10.73 -12.93
CA TYR A 260 13.72 10.03 -12.29
C TYR A 260 13.59 8.51 -12.41
N GLU A 261 12.43 7.98 -12.02
CA GLU A 261 12.15 6.55 -12.03
C GLU A 261 12.14 5.99 -13.46
N CYS A 262 11.66 6.79 -14.40
CA CYS A 262 11.63 6.49 -15.82
C CYS A 262 13.05 6.35 -16.40
N ALA A 263 13.93 7.30 -16.11
CA ALA A 263 15.34 7.23 -16.53
C ALA A 263 16.04 5.99 -15.95
N GLY A 264 15.82 5.66 -14.68
CA GLY A 264 16.37 4.46 -14.06
C GLY A 264 15.83 3.18 -14.69
N THR A 265 14.53 3.16 -14.99
CA THR A 265 13.88 2.04 -15.68
C THR A 265 14.46 1.85 -17.08
N LEU A 266 14.66 2.94 -17.82
CA LEU A 266 15.20 2.91 -19.19
C LEU A 266 16.59 2.26 -19.22
N VAL A 267 17.49 2.69 -18.34
CA VAL A 267 18.84 2.15 -18.20
C VAL A 267 18.81 0.67 -17.81
N SER A 268 17.91 0.29 -16.90
CA SER A 268 17.78 -1.11 -16.46
C SER A 268 17.33 -2.07 -17.57
N LEU A 269 16.64 -1.56 -18.60
CA LEU A 269 16.06 -2.36 -19.66
C LEU A 269 16.84 -2.32 -20.98
N SER A 270 17.65 -1.28 -21.20
CA SER A 270 18.35 -1.04 -22.46
C SER A 270 19.75 -0.45 -22.24
N SER A 271 20.76 -1.10 -22.82
CA SER A 271 22.14 -0.61 -22.92
C SER A 271 22.41 0.18 -24.20
N ALA A 272 21.37 0.47 -25.01
CA ALA A 272 21.54 1.19 -26.25
C ALA A 272 22.07 2.61 -25.99
N PRO A 273 23.05 3.12 -26.76
CA PRO A 273 23.63 4.44 -26.51
C PRO A 273 22.60 5.58 -26.45
N THR A 274 21.54 5.51 -27.27
CA THR A 274 20.43 6.47 -27.24
C THR A 274 19.67 6.48 -25.93
N ALA A 275 19.44 5.30 -25.32
CA ALA A 275 18.76 5.16 -24.05
C ALA A 275 19.61 5.69 -22.88
N ILE A 276 20.90 5.36 -22.88
CA ILE A 276 21.85 5.84 -21.87
C ILE A 276 22.00 7.37 -21.94
N ARG A 277 22.13 7.94 -23.15
CA ARG A 277 22.18 9.40 -23.33
C ARG A 277 20.91 10.09 -22.84
N ALA A 278 19.74 9.54 -23.16
CA ALA A 278 18.47 10.09 -22.72
C ALA A 278 18.38 10.12 -21.18
N ALA A 279 18.71 9.01 -20.51
CA ALA A 279 18.69 8.94 -19.05
C ALA A 279 19.70 9.88 -18.39
N ALA A 280 20.93 9.96 -18.90
CA ALA A 280 21.95 10.88 -18.40
C ALA A 280 21.51 12.35 -18.53
N ASN A 281 20.98 12.74 -19.68
CA ASN A 281 20.45 14.10 -19.89
C ASN A 281 19.31 14.39 -18.92
N THR A 282 18.41 13.43 -18.71
CA THR A 282 17.32 13.55 -17.73
C THR A 282 17.86 13.78 -16.32
N TYR A 283 18.87 13.02 -15.88
CA TYR A 283 19.48 13.24 -14.56
C TYR A 283 20.16 14.60 -14.43
N CYS A 284 20.82 15.09 -15.48
CA CYS A 284 21.40 16.45 -15.50
C CYS A 284 20.32 17.53 -15.40
N LEU A 285 19.20 17.38 -16.11
CA LEU A 285 18.06 18.31 -16.02
C LEU A 285 17.42 18.30 -14.63
N LEU A 286 17.30 17.13 -14.00
CA LEU A 286 16.86 17.03 -12.62
C LEU A 286 17.86 17.71 -11.67
N LEU A 287 19.16 17.52 -11.86
CA LEU A 287 20.19 18.12 -11.00
C LEU A 287 20.12 19.66 -11.01
N LEU A 288 19.79 20.24 -12.18
CA LEU A 288 19.60 21.69 -12.35
C LEU A 288 18.30 22.21 -11.73
N SER A 289 17.23 21.42 -11.75
CA SER A 289 15.89 21.86 -11.30
C SER A 289 15.63 21.64 -9.81
N GLN A 290 16.30 20.66 -9.18
CA GLN A 290 16.08 20.33 -7.78
C GLN A 290 16.89 21.26 -6.86
N SER A 291 16.29 21.68 -5.75
CA SER A 291 16.96 22.50 -4.73
C SER A 291 17.56 21.68 -3.58
N ASP A 292 16.99 20.51 -3.28
CA ASP A 292 17.44 19.66 -2.17
C ASP A 292 18.79 18.97 -2.49
N ASN A 293 19.80 19.26 -1.67
CA ASN A 293 21.13 18.69 -1.80
C ASN A 293 21.16 17.16 -1.68
N ASN A 294 20.26 16.56 -0.91
CA ASN A 294 20.17 15.10 -0.81
C ASN A 294 19.70 14.50 -2.14
N VAL A 295 18.71 15.13 -2.79
CA VAL A 295 18.25 14.70 -4.12
C VAL A 295 19.36 14.88 -5.16
N LYS A 296 20.10 15.99 -5.09
CA LYS A 296 21.26 16.22 -5.95
C LYS A 296 22.33 15.14 -5.78
N LEU A 297 22.66 14.75 -4.54
CA LEU A 297 23.61 13.67 -4.27
C LEU A 297 23.13 12.33 -4.86
N ILE A 298 21.84 12.00 -4.70
CA ILE A 298 21.25 10.78 -5.30
C ILE A 298 21.39 10.79 -6.83
N LEU A 299 21.17 11.94 -7.48
CA LEU A 299 21.33 12.08 -8.93
C LEU A 299 22.79 11.95 -9.38
N LEU A 300 23.73 12.50 -8.60
CA LEU A 300 25.16 12.37 -8.85
C LEU A 300 25.64 10.92 -8.72
N ASP A 301 25.13 10.18 -7.73
CA ASP A 301 25.41 8.75 -7.59
C ASP A 301 24.93 7.97 -8.82
N ARG A 302 23.74 8.29 -9.37
CA ARG A 302 23.24 7.68 -10.61
C ARG A 302 24.11 8.02 -11.83
N LEU A 303 24.56 9.27 -11.96
CA LEU A 303 25.47 9.67 -13.04
C LEU A 303 26.84 8.98 -12.89
N SER A 304 27.32 8.79 -11.67
CA SER A 304 28.55 8.05 -11.38
C SER A 304 28.43 6.56 -11.73
N GLU A 305 27.30 5.94 -11.40
CA GLU A 305 26.96 4.57 -11.79
C GLU A 305 26.96 4.43 -13.33
N LEU A 306 26.30 5.36 -14.05
CA LEU A 306 26.32 5.39 -15.51
C LEU A 306 27.73 5.56 -16.09
N LYS A 307 28.56 6.42 -15.49
CA LYS A 307 29.97 6.58 -15.89
C LYS A 307 30.76 5.28 -15.75
N SER A 308 30.52 4.52 -14.67
CA SER A 308 31.22 3.25 -14.42
C SER A 308 30.86 2.16 -15.43
N LEU A 309 29.58 2.11 -15.84
CA LEU A 309 29.05 1.07 -16.75
C LEU A 309 29.17 1.44 -18.23
N HIS A 310 29.10 2.74 -18.57
CA HIS A 310 28.97 3.25 -19.94
C HIS A 310 29.93 4.43 -20.20
N ARG A 311 31.21 4.22 -19.88
CA ARG A 311 32.25 5.27 -19.92
C ARG A 311 32.29 6.05 -21.23
N ASP A 312 32.32 5.35 -22.37
CA ASP A 312 32.48 6.00 -23.69
C ASP A 312 31.35 6.97 -23.99
N ILE A 313 30.12 6.61 -23.65
CA ILE A 313 28.93 7.45 -23.84
C ILE A 313 28.95 8.64 -22.87
N MET A 314 29.35 8.42 -21.61
CA MET A 314 29.37 9.47 -20.59
C MET A 314 30.47 10.50 -20.83
N VAL A 315 31.55 10.15 -21.53
CA VAL A 315 32.58 11.11 -21.96
C VAL A 315 32.00 12.13 -22.94
N GLU A 316 31.07 11.73 -23.82
CA GLU A 316 30.39 12.65 -24.74
C GLU A 316 29.54 13.70 -23.99
N LEU A 317 29.03 13.37 -22.81
CA LEU A 317 28.13 14.21 -22.00
C LEU A 317 28.84 15.01 -20.90
N ILE A 318 30.18 15.00 -20.87
CA ILE A 318 30.95 15.58 -19.77
C ILE A 318 30.67 17.07 -19.57
N ILE A 319 30.47 17.82 -20.66
CA ILE A 319 30.17 19.25 -20.61
C ILE A 319 28.83 19.49 -19.91
N ASP A 320 27.80 18.68 -20.21
CA ASP A 320 26.48 18.84 -19.63
C ASP A 320 26.45 18.48 -18.15
N VAL A 321 27.20 17.43 -17.76
CA VAL A 321 27.40 17.08 -16.34
C VAL A 321 28.12 18.20 -15.59
N LEU A 322 29.18 18.78 -16.17
CA LEU A 322 29.91 19.90 -15.55
C LEU A 322 29.04 21.15 -15.40
N ARG A 323 28.22 21.48 -16.41
CA ARG A 323 27.24 22.57 -16.32
C ARG A 323 26.25 22.32 -15.18
N ALA A 324 25.71 21.11 -15.08
CA ALA A 324 24.76 20.76 -14.04
C ALA A 324 25.37 20.82 -12.62
N LEU A 325 26.65 20.46 -12.49
CA LEU A 325 27.42 20.57 -11.24
C LEU A 325 27.71 22.02 -10.84
N SER A 326 27.98 22.91 -11.80
CA SER A 326 28.35 24.30 -11.50
C SER A 326 27.26 25.04 -10.71
N VAL A 327 25.98 24.71 -10.97
CA VAL A 327 24.80 25.27 -10.29
C VAL A 327 24.59 24.67 -8.89
N CYS A 328 25.22 23.54 -8.57
CA CYS A 328 25.16 22.92 -7.24
C CYS A 328 26.14 23.54 -6.23
N SER A 329 27.02 24.44 -6.68
CA SER A 329 28.10 25.04 -5.88
C SER A 329 27.69 26.31 -5.13
N VAL A 330 26.39 26.65 -5.08
CA VAL A 330 25.83 27.83 -4.41
C VAL A 330 24.76 27.40 -3.43
#